data_AF-A0A3D2IL58-F1
#
_entry.id   AF-A0A3D2IL58-F1
#
_cell.length_a   1.000
_cell.length_b   1.000
_cell.length_c   1.000
_cell.angle_alpha   90.00
_cell.angle_beta   90.00
_cell.angle_gamma   90.00
#
_symmetry.space_group_name_H-M   'P 1'
#
loop_
_entity.id
_entity.type
_entity.pdbx_description
1 polymer ?
#
loop_
_entity_poly.entity_id
_entity_poly.type
_entity_poly.pdbx_seq_one_letter_code
_entity_poly.pdbx_strand_id
1 'polypeptide(L)'
;TNGTGFTNTVHKITAELSQYGFDEHEISINLKSDDQLLDSKKLKINSDTEIYTLDFELELSSPGLQQYQIEVITELDEWLEQNNTSTFSIEVLESKNKILHIASGVHPDVKALRSILSLDENIELSTFTTLNPNYSIKNFTETDEYDLVIYHGLPTSKTIAELGLNLNETASLFILLPNSLNSYAENTFSLINNRSPDLFDVQIKINSENSDHAILEGLPDVNLLNFAPLQSSINASNAFPEAQSLLTAQYQNITTDSPLISILEQGNIRRSEFLGSGWFKMYLSPNADERIFIEQLLINLIDWTASNPDNRLLKIKPSKNSFNSNESPLINASLINESGDVETQGVIEITITNDDFSANYTMENLDNGNYQ
;
A
#
# COMPACT_ATOMS: atom_id res chain seq x y z
N THR A 1 14.89 9.17 8.95
CA THR A 1 13.91 8.08 9.13
C THR A 1 12.67 8.37 8.30
N ASN A 2 11.96 7.35 7.79
CA ASN A 2 10.64 7.54 7.18
C ASN A 2 9.67 8.09 8.22
N GLY A 3 8.96 9.18 7.89
CA GLY A 3 8.05 9.88 8.80
C GLY A 3 6.70 9.21 8.99
N THR A 4 6.42 8.12 8.29
CA THR A 4 5.15 7.38 8.32
C THR A 4 5.44 5.90 8.56
N GLY A 5 4.61 5.27 9.40
CA GLY A 5 4.62 3.84 9.68
C GLY A 5 3.21 3.32 9.90
N PHE A 6 3.08 2.02 10.13
CA PHE A 6 1.79 1.32 10.18
C PHE A 6 1.66 0.55 11.49
N THR A 7 0.47 0.52 12.10
CA THR A 7 0.27 -0.27 13.33
C THR A 7 0.61 -1.76 13.10
N ASN A 8 1.20 -2.43 14.10
CA ASN A 8 1.66 -3.81 14.06
C ASN A 8 2.79 -4.10 13.06
N THR A 9 3.53 -3.07 12.63
CA THR A 9 4.75 -3.24 11.83
C THR A 9 6.00 -2.86 12.62
N VAL A 10 7.12 -3.46 12.25
CA VAL A 10 8.44 -3.10 12.79
C VAL A 10 9.03 -1.96 11.96
N HIS A 11 9.16 -0.80 12.57
CA HIS A 11 9.75 0.40 11.98
C HIS A 11 11.23 0.50 12.31
N LYS A 12 12.08 0.71 11.30
CA LYS A 12 13.53 0.88 11.49
C LYS A 12 13.87 2.34 11.70
N ILE A 13 14.56 2.64 12.80
CA ILE A 13 15.00 3.98 13.17
C ILE A 13 16.52 4.04 13.16
N THR A 14 17.09 4.83 12.26
CA THR A 14 18.53 5.09 12.24
C THR A 14 18.82 6.40 12.96
N ALA A 15 19.62 6.33 14.02
CA ALA A 15 20.15 7.48 14.76
C ALA A 15 21.62 7.71 14.38
N GLU A 16 21.97 8.97 14.14
CA GLU A 16 23.35 9.41 13.94
C GLU A 16 23.82 10.17 15.18
N LEU A 17 24.92 9.73 15.77
CA LEU A 17 25.54 10.36 16.92
C LEU A 17 26.89 10.95 16.52
N SER A 18 27.11 12.23 16.84
CA SER A 18 28.41 12.88 16.70
C SER A 18 29.02 13.11 18.08
N GLN A 19 30.31 12.79 18.25
CA GLN A 19 31.05 13.00 19.50
C GLN A 19 32.29 13.87 19.29
N TYR A 20 32.69 14.63 20.31
CA TYR A 20 33.93 15.39 20.31
C TYR A 20 34.61 15.37 21.67
N GLY A 21 35.76 14.69 21.77
CA GLY A 21 36.63 14.73 22.96
C GLY A 21 36.22 13.80 24.10
N PHE A 22 35.36 12.82 23.85
CA PHE A 22 34.87 11.87 24.85
C PHE A 22 35.37 10.43 24.62
N ASP A 23 36.58 10.31 24.08
CA ASP A 23 37.20 9.05 23.68
C ASP A 23 37.28 8.01 24.81
N GLU A 24 37.17 6.73 24.46
CA GLU A 24 37.28 5.55 25.34
C GLU A 24 36.21 5.42 26.44
N HIS A 25 35.08 6.12 26.31
CA HIS A 25 33.93 5.97 27.20
C HIS A 25 32.86 5.04 26.61
N GLU A 26 32.14 4.34 27.49
CA GLU A 26 30.92 3.62 27.13
C GLU A 26 29.72 4.48 27.49
N ILE A 27 28.86 4.74 26.51
CA ILE A 27 27.59 5.47 26.67
C ILE A 27 26.42 4.56 26.32
N SER A 28 25.24 4.90 26.84
CA SER A 28 23.99 4.20 26.49
C SER A 28 23.08 5.13 25.72
N ILE A 29 22.56 4.67 24.59
CA ILE A 29 21.61 5.40 23.75
C ILE A 29 20.26 4.71 23.89
N ASN A 30 19.28 5.45 24.38
CA ASN A 30 17.94 4.99 24.65
C ASN A 30 16.97 5.50 23.58
N LEU A 31 16.09 4.61 23.11
CA LEU A 31 14.87 4.98 22.40
C LEU A 31 13.71 4.98 23.39
N LYS A 32 12.98 6.09 23.46
CA LYS A 32 11.85 6.29 24.38
C LYS A 32 10.60 6.77 23.64
N SER A 33 9.44 6.47 24.22
CA SER A 33 8.17 7.15 23.96
C SER A 33 7.70 7.68 25.30
N ASP A 34 7.52 8.99 25.42
CA ASP A 34 7.36 9.67 26.72
C ASP A 34 8.43 9.20 27.73
N ASP A 35 8.02 8.72 28.90
CA ASP A 35 8.91 8.19 29.94
C ASP A 35 9.22 6.69 29.80
N GLN A 36 8.63 6.01 28.82
CA GLN A 36 8.82 4.57 28.61
C GLN A 36 10.06 4.29 27.77
N LEU A 37 10.99 3.51 28.32
CA LEU A 37 12.13 2.95 27.57
C LEU A 37 11.64 1.84 26.64
N LEU A 38 11.88 2.00 25.34
CA LEU A 38 11.47 1.06 24.29
C LEU A 38 12.62 0.16 23.85
N ASP A 39 13.81 0.73 23.67
CA ASP A 39 15.04 0.00 23.35
C ASP A 39 16.27 0.75 23.91
N SER A 40 17.38 0.05 24.09
CA SER A 40 18.63 0.62 24.60
C SER A 40 19.85 -0.06 23.99
N LYS A 41 20.78 0.75 23.49
CA LYS A 41 22.02 0.28 22.88
C LYS A 41 23.22 0.87 23.58
N LYS A 42 24.21 0.02 23.85
CA LYS A 42 25.50 0.45 24.38
C LYS A 42 26.45 0.75 23.23
N LEU A 43 27.16 1.86 23.32
CA LEU A 43 28.17 2.26 22.36
C LEU A 43 29.47 2.56 23.09
N LYS A 44 30.56 1.95 22.63
CA LYS A 44 31.90 2.32 23.03
C LYS A 44 32.45 3.39 22.07
N ILE A 45 32.77 4.56 22.61
CA ILE A 45 33.39 5.66 21.88
C ILE A 45 34.88 5.35 21.70
N ASN A 46 35.38 5.53 20.48
CA ASN A 46 36.75 5.30 20.06
C ASN A 46 37.34 6.63 19.58
N SER A 47 38.62 6.85 19.82
CA SER A 47 39.32 8.10 19.47
C SER A 47 39.32 8.45 17.97
N ASP A 48 39.15 7.45 17.12
CA ASP A 48 39.29 7.58 15.67
C ASP A 48 37.92 7.69 14.96
N THR A 49 36.82 7.83 15.71
CA THR A 49 35.46 7.87 15.15
C THR A 49 34.67 9.01 15.75
N GLU A 50 34.31 9.96 14.88
CA GLU A 50 33.52 11.13 15.27
C GLU A 50 32.02 10.90 15.09
N ILE A 51 31.61 10.03 14.14
CA ILE A 51 30.21 9.78 13.78
C ILE A 51 29.89 8.30 13.92
N TYR A 52 28.79 8.00 14.59
CA TYR A 52 28.26 6.65 14.79
C TYR A 52 26.83 6.54 14.28
N THR A 53 26.52 5.41 13.65
CA THR A 53 25.16 5.09 13.18
C THR A 53 24.62 3.92 13.99
N LEU A 54 23.43 4.09 14.58
CA LEU A 54 22.75 3.06 15.37
C LEU A 54 21.34 2.84 14.81
N ASP A 55 21.02 1.59 14.48
CA ASP A 55 19.68 1.22 14.04
C ASP A 55 18.88 0.64 15.21
N PHE A 56 17.67 1.14 15.42
CA PHE A 56 16.69 0.63 16.38
C PHE A 56 15.51 0.03 15.62
N GLU A 57 14.85 -0.94 16.24
CA GLU A 57 13.62 -1.53 15.73
C GLU A 57 12.49 -1.21 16.70
N LEU A 58 11.40 -0.65 16.18
CA LEU A 58 10.27 -0.19 16.96
C LEU A 58 8.99 -0.81 16.43
N GLU A 59 8.27 -1.56 17.28
CA GLU A 59 6.93 -2.01 16.96
C GLU A 59 5.93 -0.88 17.20
N LEU A 60 5.21 -0.47 16.14
CA LEU A 60 4.23 0.61 16.23
C LEU A 60 2.88 0.03 16.64
N SER A 61 2.41 0.26 17.86
CA SER A 61 1.18 -0.39 18.35
C SER A 61 -0.09 0.46 18.24
N SER A 62 0.04 1.79 18.17
CA SER A 62 -1.08 2.72 18.30
C SER A 62 -1.10 3.72 17.14
N PRO A 63 -2.26 3.93 16.48
CA PRO A 63 -2.36 4.88 15.37
C PRO A 63 -2.27 6.34 15.84
N GLY A 64 -2.11 7.25 14.90
CA GLY A 64 -1.93 8.69 15.11
C GLY A 64 -0.48 9.14 15.05
N LEU A 65 -0.26 10.44 15.23
CA LEU A 65 1.09 11.00 15.31
C LEU A 65 1.73 10.63 16.65
N GLN A 66 2.71 9.73 16.61
CA GLN A 66 3.42 9.25 17.79
C GLN A 66 4.77 9.96 17.92
N GLN A 67 5.10 10.41 19.13
CA GLN A 67 6.35 11.11 19.42
C GLN A 67 7.34 10.18 20.12
N TYR A 68 8.58 10.21 19.66
CA TYR A 68 9.67 9.40 20.17
C TYR A 68 10.89 10.26 20.44
N GLN A 69 11.77 9.74 21.29
CA GLN A 69 12.99 10.40 21.71
C GLN A 69 14.17 9.44 21.66
N ILE A 70 15.26 9.88 21.04
CA ILE A 70 16.59 9.31 21.24
C ILE A 70 17.29 10.13 22.32
N GLU A 71 17.82 9.45 23.33
CA GLU A 71 18.53 10.07 24.45
C GLU A 71 19.87 9.36 24.71
N VAL A 72 20.94 10.14 24.78
CA VAL A 72 22.25 9.67 25.24
C VAL A 72 22.33 9.80 26.75
N ILE A 73 22.46 8.67 27.43
CA ILE A 73 22.72 8.58 28.87
C ILE A 73 24.21 8.48 29.09
N THR A 74 24.75 9.47 29.80
CA THR A 74 26.18 9.58 30.10
C THR A 74 26.39 10.29 31.45
N GLU A 75 27.48 9.95 32.13
CA GLU A 75 27.94 10.64 33.35
C GLU A 75 29.12 11.59 33.05
N LEU A 76 29.37 11.86 31.76
CA LEU A 76 30.45 12.73 31.30
C LEU A 76 30.11 14.20 31.55
N ASP A 77 31.12 15.00 31.93
CA ASP A 77 30.98 16.43 32.19
C ASP A 77 30.94 17.20 30.85
N GLU A 78 29.75 17.24 30.25
CA GLU A 78 29.49 17.88 28.96
C GLU A 78 29.11 19.35 29.12
N TRP A 79 29.61 20.19 28.20
CA TRP A 79 29.24 21.61 28.22
C TRP A 79 27.77 21.83 27.82
N LEU A 80 27.20 20.98 26.97
CA LEU A 80 25.85 21.17 26.44
C LEU A 80 25.02 19.89 26.49
N GLU A 81 24.57 19.48 27.68
CA GLU A 81 23.73 18.27 27.86
C GLU A 81 22.42 18.28 27.04
N GLN A 82 21.95 19.46 26.61
CA GLN A 82 20.71 19.62 25.85
C GLN A 82 20.76 18.96 24.46
N ASN A 83 21.95 18.76 23.89
CA ASN A 83 22.10 18.12 22.58
C ASN A 83 22.12 16.59 22.65
N ASN A 84 22.09 16.00 23.87
CA ASN A 84 22.02 14.56 24.07
C ASN A 84 20.64 13.98 23.80
N THR A 85 19.67 14.82 23.50
CA THR A 85 18.29 14.44 23.23
C THR A 85 17.87 14.91 21.84
N SER A 86 17.27 13.99 21.07
CA SER A 86 16.64 14.31 19.80
C SER A 86 15.23 13.71 19.75
N THR A 87 14.23 14.54 19.48
CA THR A 87 12.83 14.11 19.35
C THR A 87 12.41 14.04 17.88
N PHE A 88 11.60 13.05 17.57
CA PHE A 88 11.03 12.85 16.23
C PHE A 88 9.63 12.28 16.35
N SER A 89 8.86 12.38 15.27
CA SER A 89 7.51 11.84 15.23
C SER A 89 7.33 10.92 14.03
N ILE A 90 6.58 9.85 14.25
CA ILE A 90 6.14 8.92 13.22
C ILE A 90 4.61 9.06 13.15
N GLU A 91 4.10 9.40 11.98
CA GLU A 91 2.67 9.25 11.69
C GLU A 91 2.35 7.77 11.54
N VAL A 92 1.69 7.19 12.55
CA VAL A 92 1.31 5.79 12.55
C VAL A 92 -0.10 5.68 12.01
N LEU A 93 -0.25 5.09 10.83
CA LEU A 93 -1.56 4.84 10.25
C LEU A 93 -2.16 3.56 10.85
N GLU A 94 -3.46 3.59 11.14
CA GLU A 94 -4.21 2.40 11.54
C GLU A 94 -4.15 1.40 10.38
N SER A 95 -3.51 0.27 10.62
CA SER A 95 -2.99 -0.61 9.59
C SER A 95 -3.66 -1.97 9.66
N LYS A 96 -4.96 -1.99 9.42
CA LYS A 96 -5.54 -3.17 8.81
C LYS A 96 -6.35 -2.76 7.60
N ASN A 97 -5.85 -3.08 6.42
CA ASN A 97 -6.64 -3.05 5.19
C ASN A 97 -7.81 -4.01 5.39
N LYS A 98 -9.01 -3.44 5.49
CA LYS A 98 -10.25 -4.19 5.64
C LYS A 98 -10.69 -4.65 4.27
N ILE A 99 -10.52 -5.93 4.00
CA ILE A 99 -10.79 -6.52 2.68
C ILE A 99 -12.03 -7.39 2.76
N LEU A 100 -13.00 -7.14 1.88
CA LEU A 100 -14.11 -8.06 1.63
C LEU A 100 -13.83 -8.92 0.40
N HIS A 101 -13.63 -10.21 0.58
CA HIS A 101 -13.46 -11.16 -0.51
C HIS A 101 -14.74 -11.96 -0.79
N ILE A 102 -15.36 -11.67 -1.94
CA ILE A 102 -16.59 -12.29 -2.43
C ILE A 102 -16.21 -13.33 -3.49
N ALA A 103 -16.40 -14.59 -3.17
CA ALA A 103 -16.17 -15.71 -4.09
C ALA A 103 -17.51 -16.23 -4.62
N SER A 104 -17.65 -16.25 -5.94
CA SER A 104 -18.87 -16.71 -6.63
C SER A 104 -18.93 -18.23 -6.81
N GLY A 105 -18.00 -18.95 -6.18
CA GLY A 105 -17.93 -20.41 -6.16
C GLY A 105 -16.76 -20.91 -5.32
N VAL A 106 -16.71 -22.22 -5.07
CA VAL A 106 -15.56 -22.87 -4.43
C VAL A 106 -14.53 -23.22 -5.50
N HIS A 107 -13.30 -22.74 -5.35
CA HIS A 107 -12.21 -22.95 -6.30
C HIS A 107 -10.83 -22.96 -5.63
N PRO A 108 -9.82 -23.69 -6.16
CA PRO A 108 -8.46 -23.64 -5.63
C PRO A 108 -7.84 -22.24 -5.61
N ASP A 109 -8.07 -21.40 -6.64
CA ASP A 109 -7.59 -20.00 -6.66
C ASP A 109 -8.19 -19.19 -5.49
N VAL A 110 -9.47 -19.40 -5.16
CA VAL A 110 -10.13 -18.73 -4.03
C VAL A 110 -9.45 -19.09 -2.72
N LYS A 111 -9.10 -20.38 -2.54
CA LYS A 111 -8.39 -20.84 -1.34
C LYS A 111 -6.97 -20.28 -1.30
N ALA A 112 -6.23 -20.34 -2.42
CA ALA A 112 -4.87 -19.82 -2.51
C ALA A 112 -4.82 -18.33 -2.17
N LEU A 113 -5.77 -17.53 -2.69
CA LEU A 113 -5.82 -16.10 -2.40
C LEU A 113 -6.05 -15.83 -0.92
N ARG A 114 -7.00 -16.53 -0.30
CA ARG A 114 -7.26 -16.39 1.14
C ARG A 114 -6.05 -16.81 1.98
N SER A 115 -5.29 -17.81 1.53
CA SER A 115 -4.05 -18.21 2.18
C SER A 115 -2.97 -17.14 2.08
N ILE A 116 -2.78 -16.53 0.90
CA ILE A 116 -1.84 -15.40 0.70
C ILE A 116 -2.23 -14.23 1.60
N LEU A 117 -3.51 -13.82 1.58
CA LEU A 117 -4.00 -12.72 2.40
C LEU A 117 -3.89 -12.98 3.91
N SER A 118 -4.01 -14.24 4.34
CA SER A 118 -3.87 -14.59 5.76
C SER A 118 -2.43 -14.55 6.29
N LEU A 119 -1.44 -14.44 5.40
CA LEU A 119 -0.03 -14.28 5.80
C LEU A 119 0.30 -12.83 6.15
N ASP A 120 -0.54 -11.87 5.74
CA ASP A 120 -0.34 -10.46 6.03
C ASP A 120 -1.14 -10.05 7.28
N GLU A 121 -0.43 -9.70 8.34
CA GLU A 121 -1.02 -9.28 9.62
C GLU A 121 -1.73 -7.92 9.52
N ASN A 122 -1.45 -7.15 8.46
CA ASN A 122 -2.09 -5.88 8.14
C ASN A 122 -3.38 -6.06 7.31
N ILE A 123 -3.89 -7.28 7.15
CA ILE A 123 -5.15 -7.53 6.44
C ILE A 123 -6.20 -8.06 7.40
N GLU A 124 -7.33 -7.37 7.45
CA GLU A 124 -8.54 -7.85 8.11
C GLU A 124 -9.53 -8.37 7.06
N LEU A 125 -9.59 -9.71 6.93
CA LEU A 125 -10.31 -10.35 5.84
C LEU A 125 -11.72 -10.79 6.24
N SER A 126 -12.71 -10.13 5.64
CA SER A 126 -14.09 -10.61 5.57
C SER A 126 -14.31 -11.45 4.32
N THR A 127 -15.14 -12.49 4.42
CA THR A 127 -15.37 -13.43 3.31
C THR A 127 -16.85 -13.75 3.10
N PHE A 128 -17.23 -13.81 1.84
CA PHE A 128 -18.52 -14.33 1.38
C PHE A 128 -18.27 -15.36 0.28
N THR A 129 -18.85 -16.56 0.37
CA THR A 129 -18.68 -17.61 -0.64
C THR A 129 -20.04 -18.16 -1.04
N THR A 130 -20.43 -17.99 -2.30
CA THR A 130 -21.63 -18.61 -2.86
C THR A 130 -21.39 -20.09 -3.10
N LEU A 131 -22.20 -20.97 -2.51
CA LEU A 131 -22.18 -22.40 -2.86
C LEU A 131 -23.25 -22.75 -3.91
N ASN A 132 -24.41 -22.12 -3.80
CA ASN A 132 -25.52 -22.21 -4.75
C ASN A 132 -26.42 -20.97 -4.61
N PRO A 133 -27.42 -20.75 -5.49
CA PRO A 133 -28.25 -19.53 -5.47
C PRO A 133 -28.97 -19.22 -4.14
N ASN A 134 -29.12 -20.23 -3.28
CA ASN A 134 -29.83 -20.12 -2.01
C ASN A 134 -28.94 -20.28 -0.78
N TYR A 135 -27.65 -20.55 -0.94
CA TYR A 135 -26.76 -20.83 0.18
C TYR A 135 -25.36 -20.25 -0.02
N SER A 136 -24.91 -19.54 1.02
CA SER A 136 -23.59 -18.91 1.09
C SER A 136 -22.94 -19.17 2.44
N ILE A 137 -21.61 -19.31 2.46
CA ILE A 137 -20.80 -19.27 3.68
C ILE A 137 -20.31 -17.85 3.87
N LYS A 138 -20.43 -17.32 5.08
CA LYS A 138 -20.01 -15.96 5.43
C LYS A 138 -19.13 -16.01 6.67
N ASN A 139 -18.08 -15.22 6.67
CA ASN A 139 -17.26 -14.94 7.84
C ASN A 139 -16.90 -13.47 7.77
N PHE A 140 -17.61 -12.64 8.54
CA PHE A 140 -17.41 -11.20 8.55
C PHE A 140 -16.70 -10.79 9.82
N THR A 141 -15.85 -9.79 9.67
CA THR A 141 -15.30 -9.02 10.76
C THR A 141 -16.22 -7.84 11.07
N GLU A 142 -16.09 -7.27 12.27
CA GLU A 142 -16.88 -6.09 12.65
C GLU A 142 -16.33 -4.86 11.93
N THR A 143 -17.00 -4.43 10.86
CA THR A 143 -16.66 -3.18 10.17
C THR A 143 -17.88 -2.57 9.49
N ASP A 144 -17.89 -1.24 9.43
CA ASP A 144 -18.89 -0.46 8.68
C ASP A 144 -18.46 -0.22 7.23
N GLU A 145 -17.15 -0.26 6.95
CA GLU A 145 -16.57 0.02 5.62
C GLU A 145 -15.41 -0.93 5.28
N TYR A 146 -15.15 -1.10 3.98
CA TYR A 146 -14.04 -1.88 3.45
C TYR A 146 -13.16 -1.01 2.56
N ASP A 147 -11.84 -1.13 2.70
CA ASP A 147 -10.87 -0.44 1.85
C ASP A 147 -10.80 -1.05 0.45
N LEU A 148 -11.06 -2.36 0.35
CA LEU A 148 -11.05 -3.10 -0.91
C LEU A 148 -12.13 -4.19 -0.93
N VAL A 149 -12.84 -4.30 -2.06
CA VAL A 149 -13.68 -5.46 -2.35
C VAL A 149 -13.06 -6.30 -3.46
N ILE A 150 -12.75 -7.56 -3.16
CA ILE A 150 -12.26 -8.54 -4.14
C ILE A 150 -13.43 -9.39 -4.63
N TYR A 151 -13.73 -9.30 -5.93
CA TYR A 151 -14.72 -10.13 -6.60
C TYR A 151 -14.04 -11.27 -7.33
N HIS A 152 -14.12 -12.48 -6.79
CA HIS A 152 -13.57 -13.68 -7.41
C HIS A 152 -14.67 -14.43 -8.15
N GLY A 153 -14.79 -14.13 -9.45
CA GLY A 153 -15.93 -14.47 -10.30
C GLY A 153 -17.13 -13.56 -10.11
N LEU A 154 -18.06 -13.56 -11.07
CA LEU A 154 -19.22 -12.66 -11.09
C LEU A 154 -20.21 -12.90 -9.93
N PRO A 155 -20.36 -11.94 -8.99
CA PRO A 155 -21.37 -12.03 -7.96
C PRO A 155 -22.77 -11.91 -8.55
N THR A 156 -23.76 -12.51 -7.90
CA THR A 156 -25.16 -12.35 -8.31
C THR A 156 -25.71 -11.00 -7.86
N SER A 157 -26.72 -10.45 -8.55
CA SER A 157 -27.40 -9.23 -8.11
C SER A 157 -27.99 -9.36 -6.69
N LYS A 158 -28.45 -10.57 -6.32
CA LYS A 158 -28.89 -10.90 -4.96
C LYS A 158 -27.75 -10.73 -3.95
N THR A 159 -26.56 -11.22 -4.28
CA THR A 159 -25.35 -11.08 -3.43
C THR A 159 -24.99 -9.61 -3.22
N ILE A 160 -25.00 -8.81 -4.29
CA ILE A 160 -24.71 -7.37 -4.22
C ILE A 160 -25.72 -6.65 -3.34
N ALA A 161 -27.02 -6.90 -3.55
CA ALA A 161 -28.08 -6.30 -2.76
C ALA A 161 -28.02 -6.70 -1.27
N GLU A 162 -27.65 -7.95 -0.99
CA GLU A 162 -27.49 -8.47 0.37
C GLU A 162 -26.31 -7.84 1.12
N LEU A 163 -25.22 -7.55 0.41
CA LEU A 163 -24.01 -6.95 0.98
C LEU A 163 -24.04 -5.41 0.98
N GLY A 164 -25.04 -4.79 0.34
CA GLY A 164 -25.18 -3.34 0.31
C GLY A 164 -24.05 -2.59 -0.40
N LEU A 165 -23.36 -3.23 -1.34
CA LEU A 165 -22.12 -2.70 -1.93
C LEU A 165 -22.40 -1.61 -2.96
N ASN A 166 -21.70 -0.47 -2.84
CA ASN A 166 -21.65 0.56 -3.87
C ASN A 166 -20.38 0.42 -4.71
N LEU A 167 -20.54 -0.13 -5.92
CA LEU A 167 -19.43 -0.44 -6.83
C LEU A 167 -18.68 0.78 -7.36
N ASN A 168 -19.26 1.97 -7.20
CA ASN A 168 -18.67 3.20 -7.69
C ASN A 168 -17.84 3.96 -6.64
N GLU A 169 -17.90 3.55 -5.38
CA GLU A 169 -17.30 4.30 -4.26
C GLU A 169 -16.18 3.53 -3.55
N THR A 170 -16.09 2.22 -3.77
CA THR A 170 -15.06 1.37 -3.14
C THR A 170 -14.06 0.87 -4.17
N ALA A 171 -12.78 0.82 -3.78
CA ALA A 171 -11.77 0.17 -4.61
C ALA A 171 -12.12 -1.31 -4.82
N SER A 172 -11.82 -1.82 -6.01
CA SER A 172 -12.24 -3.16 -6.40
C SER A 172 -11.20 -3.91 -7.22
N LEU A 173 -10.97 -5.16 -6.84
CA LEU A 173 -10.21 -6.12 -7.63
C LEU A 173 -11.15 -7.21 -8.15
N PHE A 174 -11.26 -7.35 -9.46
CA PHE A 174 -11.96 -8.48 -10.06
C PHE A 174 -10.96 -9.59 -10.45
N ILE A 175 -11.25 -10.85 -10.11
CA ILE A 175 -10.44 -12.01 -10.49
C ILE A 175 -11.33 -13.03 -11.20
N LEU A 176 -10.89 -13.48 -12.37
CA LEU A 176 -11.63 -14.44 -13.18
C LEU A 176 -11.86 -15.76 -12.45
N LEU A 177 -13.11 -16.25 -12.52
CA LEU A 177 -13.45 -17.64 -12.26
C LEU A 177 -13.97 -18.27 -13.57
N PRO A 178 -13.50 -19.46 -14.00
CA PRO A 178 -13.85 -20.02 -15.33
C PRO A 178 -15.35 -20.08 -15.64
N ASN A 179 -16.18 -20.35 -14.64
CA ASN A 179 -17.63 -20.46 -14.80
C ASN A 179 -18.37 -19.13 -14.95
N SER A 180 -17.66 -18.00 -15.02
CA SER A 180 -18.25 -16.65 -14.93
C SER A 180 -18.25 -15.85 -16.25
N LEU A 181 -17.80 -16.42 -17.38
CA LEU A 181 -17.60 -15.65 -18.61
C LEU A 181 -18.87 -15.33 -19.42
N ASN A 182 -19.95 -16.10 -19.28
CA ASN A 182 -21.16 -15.92 -20.09
C ASN A 182 -21.89 -14.58 -19.83
N SER A 183 -21.53 -13.88 -18.75
CA SER A 183 -22.12 -12.57 -18.36
C SER A 183 -21.06 -11.47 -18.23
N TYR A 184 -19.87 -11.70 -18.78
CA TYR A 184 -18.70 -10.84 -18.56
C TYR A 184 -18.73 -9.52 -19.34
N ALA A 185 -19.25 -9.55 -20.56
CA ALA A 185 -19.11 -8.45 -21.50
C ALA A 185 -19.92 -7.18 -21.15
N GLU A 186 -20.84 -7.24 -20.18
CA GLU A 186 -21.73 -6.12 -19.81
C GLU A 186 -21.93 -5.97 -18.30
N ASN A 187 -20.89 -6.24 -17.50
CA ASN A 187 -20.97 -6.03 -16.06
C ASN A 187 -20.19 -4.76 -15.63
N THR A 188 -20.66 -4.09 -14.59
CA THR A 188 -20.03 -2.87 -14.04
C THR A 188 -18.71 -3.14 -13.30
N PHE A 189 -18.30 -4.40 -13.18
CA PHE A 189 -17.10 -4.80 -12.44
C PHE A 189 -15.88 -5.01 -13.35
N SER A 190 -16.07 -5.19 -14.67
CA SER A 190 -14.97 -5.47 -15.57
C SER A 190 -14.30 -4.20 -16.09
N LEU A 191 -12.98 -4.17 -16.01
CA LEU A 191 -12.08 -3.31 -16.76
C LEU A 191 -11.73 -3.92 -18.12
N ILE A 192 -11.90 -5.23 -18.30
CA ILE A 192 -11.57 -5.94 -19.54
C ILE A 192 -12.86 -6.50 -20.17
N ASN A 193 -13.13 -6.06 -21.39
CA ASN A 193 -14.18 -6.64 -22.22
C ASN A 193 -13.67 -7.93 -22.87
N ASN A 194 -14.31 -9.04 -22.54
CA ASN A 194 -14.08 -10.32 -23.22
C ASN A 194 -15.27 -10.67 -24.12
N ARG A 195 -15.01 -10.71 -25.44
CA ARG A 195 -16.05 -10.99 -26.46
C ARG A 195 -16.23 -12.48 -26.77
N SER A 196 -15.40 -13.36 -26.19
CA SER A 196 -15.51 -14.81 -26.34
C SER A 196 -15.58 -15.53 -24.99
N PRO A 197 -16.51 -16.48 -24.79
CA PRO A 197 -16.53 -17.28 -23.57
C PRO A 197 -15.40 -18.33 -23.52
N ASP A 198 -14.66 -18.52 -24.62
CA ASP A 198 -13.62 -19.55 -24.72
C ASP A 198 -12.38 -19.16 -23.91
N LEU A 199 -11.89 -20.13 -23.13
CA LEU A 199 -10.65 -20.04 -22.38
C LEU A 199 -9.58 -20.93 -22.99
N PHE A 200 -8.36 -20.42 -23.00
CA PHE A 200 -7.18 -21.09 -23.51
C PHE A 200 -6.10 -21.14 -22.43
N ASP A 201 -5.28 -22.19 -22.47
CA ASP A 201 -4.05 -22.23 -21.70
C ASP A 201 -3.07 -21.21 -22.31
N VAL A 202 -2.73 -20.18 -21.53
CA VAL A 202 -1.86 -19.07 -21.92
C VAL A 202 -0.73 -18.88 -20.91
N GLN A 203 0.40 -18.35 -21.40
CA GLN A 203 1.49 -17.88 -20.56
C GLN A 203 1.39 -16.38 -20.29
N ILE A 204 2.01 -15.97 -19.19
CA ILE A 204 2.11 -14.57 -18.79
C ILE A 204 3.22 -13.89 -19.60
N LYS A 205 2.94 -12.70 -20.11
CA LYS A 205 3.94 -11.78 -20.64
C LYS A 205 3.79 -10.41 -19.99
N ILE A 206 4.88 -9.86 -19.48
CA ILE A 206 4.92 -8.47 -18.99
C ILE A 206 4.75 -7.52 -20.18
N ASN A 207 3.83 -6.57 -20.06
CA ASN A 207 3.70 -5.50 -21.05
C ASN A 207 4.85 -4.50 -20.87
N SER A 208 5.70 -4.38 -21.90
CA SER A 208 6.86 -3.48 -21.88
C SER A 208 6.51 -2.00 -21.76
N GLU A 209 5.28 -1.60 -22.11
CA GLU A 209 4.85 -0.20 -21.98
C GLU A 209 4.63 0.20 -20.51
N ASN A 210 4.38 -0.77 -19.63
CA ASN A 210 4.06 -0.54 -18.22
C ASN A 210 5.00 -1.35 -17.28
N SER A 211 6.19 -1.73 -17.74
CA SER A 211 7.11 -2.59 -16.98
C SER A 211 7.64 -1.96 -15.69
N ASP A 212 7.64 -0.62 -15.62
CA ASP A 212 8.16 0.14 -14.49
C ASP A 212 7.09 0.44 -13.42
N HIS A 213 5.89 -0.11 -13.57
CA HIS A 213 4.79 0.10 -12.62
C HIS A 213 5.10 -0.56 -11.27
N ALA A 214 4.74 0.10 -10.16
CA ALA A 214 5.01 -0.36 -8.79
C ALA A 214 4.52 -1.79 -8.50
N ILE A 215 3.43 -2.23 -9.15
CA ILE A 215 2.91 -3.60 -9.03
C ILE A 215 3.94 -4.66 -9.47
N LEU A 216 4.80 -4.32 -10.44
CA LEU A 216 5.80 -5.21 -11.00
C LEU A 216 7.17 -5.07 -10.32
N GLU A 217 7.31 -4.14 -9.37
CA GLU A 217 8.56 -3.90 -8.65
C GLU A 217 8.84 -5.04 -7.67
N GLY A 218 10.13 -5.42 -7.55
CA GLY A 218 10.57 -6.45 -6.61
C GLY A 218 10.18 -7.89 -6.97
N LEU A 219 9.51 -8.11 -8.10
CA LEU A 219 9.22 -9.45 -8.59
C LEU A 219 10.54 -10.20 -8.92
N PRO A 220 10.63 -11.51 -8.64
CA PRO A 220 11.83 -12.28 -8.93
C PRO A 220 12.09 -12.36 -10.45
N ASP A 221 13.37 -12.37 -10.84
CA ASP A 221 13.77 -12.54 -12.23
C ASP A 221 13.56 -14.00 -12.66
N VAL A 222 12.48 -14.24 -13.41
CA VAL A 222 11.99 -15.58 -13.75
C VAL A 222 11.62 -15.67 -15.22
N ASN A 223 11.82 -16.87 -15.80
CA ASN A 223 11.31 -17.15 -17.14
C ASN A 223 9.84 -17.59 -17.07
N LEU A 224 8.93 -16.64 -17.29
CA LEU A 224 7.47 -16.84 -17.25
C LEU A 224 6.95 -17.90 -18.25
N LEU A 225 7.73 -18.25 -19.29
CA LEU A 225 7.35 -19.32 -20.22
C LEU A 225 7.38 -20.72 -19.58
N ASN A 226 8.10 -20.87 -18.47
CA ASN A 226 8.22 -22.15 -17.76
C ASN A 226 7.12 -22.34 -16.71
N PHE A 227 6.34 -21.30 -16.43
CA PHE A 227 5.32 -21.35 -15.38
C PHE A 227 4.14 -22.22 -15.82
N ALA A 228 3.39 -22.73 -14.84
CA ALA A 228 2.13 -23.40 -15.15
C ALA A 228 1.18 -22.44 -15.90
N PRO A 229 0.52 -22.87 -16.99
CA PRO A 229 -0.32 -21.98 -17.77
C PRO A 229 -1.56 -21.55 -16.99
N LEU A 230 -1.97 -20.29 -17.25
CA LEU A 230 -3.24 -19.74 -16.83
C LEU A 230 -4.33 -20.08 -17.85
N GLN A 231 -5.58 -20.09 -17.42
CA GLN A 231 -6.73 -20.08 -18.31
C GLN A 231 -7.26 -18.66 -18.45
N SER A 232 -7.21 -18.13 -19.68
CA SER A 232 -7.70 -16.79 -20.02
C SER A 232 -8.19 -16.72 -21.47
N SER A 233 -8.84 -15.62 -21.82
CA SER A 233 -9.19 -15.28 -23.20
C SER A 233 -7.99 -14.71 -23.94
N ILE A 234 -7.92 -14.99 -25.23
CA ILE A 234 -6.93 -14.43 -26.16
C ILE A 234 -7.52 -13.31 -27.03
N ASN A 235 -8.80 -12.95 -26.82
CA ASN A 235 -9.55 -11.94 -27.57
C ASN A 235 -10.26 -10.97 -26.63
N ALA A 236 -9.57 -10.56 -25.56
CA ALA A 236 -10.06 -9.56 -24.63
C ALA A 236 -9.40 -8.19 -24.89
N SER A 237 -10.03 -7.12 -24.42
CA SER A 237 -9.51 -5.76 -24.58
C SER A 237 -9.98 -4.89 -23.42
N ASN A 238 -9.19 -3.90 -23.03
CA ASN A 238 -9.62 -2.93 -22.02
C ASN A 238 -10.92 -2.22 -22.44
N ALA A 239 -11.84 -2.07 -21.49
CA ALA A 239 -13.11 -1.37 -21.65
C ALA A 239 -12.94 0.16 -21.56
N PHE A 240 -11.90 0.61 -20.85
CA PHE A 240 -11.58 2.01 -20.61
C PHE A 240 -10.28 2.40 -21.34
N PRO A 241 -10.25 3.51 -22.09
CA PRO A 241 -9.04 4.00 -22.73
C PRO A 241 -7.88 4.28 -21.77
N GLU A 242 -8.19 4.75 -20.56
CA GLU A 242 -7.24 5.08 -19.49
C GLU A 242 -6.74 3.86 -18.70
N ALA A 243 -7.33 2.67 -18.90
CA ALA A 243 -6.88 1.47 -18.22
C ALA A 243 -5.53 0.98 -18.79
N GLN A 244 -4.57 0.74 -17.90
CA GLN A 244 -3.24 0.24 -18.25
C GLN A 244 -3.19 -1.27 -18.14
N SER A 245 -2.69 -1.95 -19.17
CA SER A 245 -2.42 -3.40 -19.12
C SER A 245 -0.99 -3.65 -18.64
N LEU A 246 -0.84 -4.31 -17.50
CA LEU A 246 0.47 -4.67 -16.93
C LEU A 246 0.98 -6.00 -17.47
N LEU A 247 0.07 -6.98 -17.58
CA LEU A 247 0.37 -8.32 -18.10
C LEU A 247 -0.56 -8.63 -19.27
N THR A 248 -0.04 -9.34 -20.27
CA THR A 248 -0.75 -9.75 -21.49
C THR A 248 -0.64 -11.26 -21.68
N ALA A 249 -1.60 -11.86 -22.38
CA ALA A 249 -1.63 -13.27 -22.64
C ALA A 249 -0.72 -13.63 -23.83
N GLN A 250 0.09 -14.69 -23.66
CA GLN A 250 0.84 -15.30 -24.75
C GLN A 250 0.27 -16.71 -25.01
N TYR A 251 -0.21 -16.94 -26.24
CA TYR A 251 -0.80 -18.22 -26.65
C TYR A 251 0.07 -18.89 -27.70
N GLN A 252 0.48 -20.14 -27.45
CA GLN A 252 1.38 -20.89 -28.35
C GLN A 252 2.63 -20.10 -28.78
N ASN A 253 3.27 -19.42 -27.82
CA ASN A 253 4.41 -18.51 -28.02
C ASN A 253 4.13 -17.26 -28.87
N ILE A 254 2.89 -17.00 -29.28
CA ILE A 254 2.48 -15.78 -29.96
C ILE A 254 1.95 -14.81 -28.92
N THR A 255 2.56 -13.62 -28.82
CA THR A 255 2.03 -12.53 -27.98
C THR A 255 0.69 -12.09 -28.54
N THR A 256 -0.30 -11.94 -27.66
CA THR A 256 -1.60 -11.37 -27.99
C THR A 256 -1.74 -10.00 -27.31
N ASP A 257 -2.66 -9.17 -27.79
CA ASP A 257 -3.01 -7.90 -27.15
C ASP A 257 -4.03 -8.10 -26.01
N SER A 258 -4.36 -9.35 -25.67
CA SER A 258 -5.35 -9.68 -24.65
C SER A 258 -4.76 -9.43 -23.25
N PRO A 259 -5.31 -8.50 -22.45
CA PRO A 259 -4.79 -8.22 -21.12
C PRO A 259 -5.08 -9.38 -20.16
N LEU A 260 -4.11 -9.70 -19.32
CA LEU A 260 -4.26 -10.58 -18.16
C LEU A 260 -4.46 -9.76 -16.88
N ILE A 261 -3.65 -8.73 -16.68
CA ILE A 261 -3.85 -7.78 -15.57
C ILE A 261 -4.02 -6.39 -16.16
N SER A 262 -5.14 -5.76 -15.82
CA SER A 262 -5.42 -4.36 -16.12
C SER A 262 -5.71 -3.60 -14.85
N ILE A 263 -5.26 -2.35 -14.82
CA ILE A 263 -5.46 -1.42 -13.70
C ILE A 263 -6.08 -0.12 -14.22
N LEU A 264 -6.85 0.52 -13.35
CA LEU A 264 -7.51 1.78 -13.63
C LEU A 264 -7.49 2.63 -12.35
N GLU A 265 -7.04 3.87 -12.47
CA GLU A 265 -7.23 4.89 -11.44
C GLU A 265 -8.19 5.94 -11.99
N GLN A 266 -9.33 6.13 -11.33
CA GLN A 266 -10.32 7.13 -11.71
C GLN A 266 -10.81 7.86 -10.47
N GLY A 267 -10.47 9.16 -10.37
CA GLY A 267 -10.72 9.93 -9.14
C GLY A 267 -9.89 9.38 -7.97
N ASN A 268 -10.52 9.19 -6.81
CA ASN A 268 -9.87 8.63 -5.62
C ASN A 268 -10.02 7.09 -5.51
N ILE A 269 -10.36 6.42 -6.62
CA ILE A 269 -10.68 4.99 -6.60
C ILE A 269 -9.80 4.26 -7.59
N ARG A 270 -9.10 3.25 -7.08
CA ARG A 270 -8.36 2.29 -7.89
C ARG A 270 -9.19 1.05 -8.13
N ARG A 271 -9.12 0.56 -9.36
CA ARG A 271 -9.70 -0.69 -9.78
C ARG A 271 -8.65 -1.52 -10.47
N SER A 272 -8.73 -2.82 -10.29
CA SER A 272 -7.89 -3.76 -10.99
C SER A 272 -8.68 -4.99 -11.41
N GLU A 273 -8.18 -5.64 -12.44
CA GLU A 273 -8.76 -6.86 -12.95
C GLU A 273 -7.65 -7.86 -13.30
N PHE A 274 -7.74 -9.07 -12.76
CA PHE A 274 -6.95 -10.22 -13.16
C PHE A 274 -7.82 -11.21 -13.96
N LEU A 275 -7.77 -11.08 -15.28
CA LEU A 275 -8.40 -11.99 -16.23
C LEU A 275 -7.54 -13.25 -16.41
N GLY A 276 -7.31 -14.00 -15.34
CA GLY A 276 -6.56 -15.25 -15.38
C GLY A 276 -6.99 -16.17 -14.26
N SER A 277 -7.21 -17.45 -14.58
CA SER A 277 -7.57 -18.48 -13.60
C SER A 277 -6.60 -19.66 -13.66
N GLY A 278 -6.56 -20.47 -12.61
CA GLY A 278 -5.63 -21.60 -12.49
C GLY A 278 -4.25 -21.22 -11.96
N TRP A 279 -4.06 -19.97 -11.51
CA TRP A 279 -2.80 -19.48 -10.95
C TRP A 279 -2.44 -20.16 -9.62
N PHE A 280 -3.39 -20.83 -8.94
CA PHE A 280 -3.10 -21.68 -7.77
C PHE A 280 -2.02 -22.73 -8.05
N LYS A 281 -1.84 -23.13 -9.31
CA LYS A 281 -0.77 -24.05 -9.73
C LYS A 281 0.62 -23.45 -9.51
N MET A 282 0.77 -22.14 -9.69
CA MET A 282 2.00 -21.41 -9.39
C MET A 282 2.22 -21.34 -7.88
N TYR A 283 1.16 -21.05 -7.11
CA TYR A 283 1.19 -21.03 -5.65
C TYR A 283 1.55 -22.40 -5.04
N LEU A 284 1.12 -23.49 -5.66
CA LEU A 284 1.46 -24.85 -5.26
C LEU A 284 2.70 -25.42 -5.99
N SER A 285 3.42 -24.60 -6.77
CA SER A 285 4.56 -25.07 -7.56
C SER A 285 5.66 -25.60 -6.64
N PRO A 286 6.39 -26.68 -7.01
CA PRO A 286 7.59 -27.08 -6.30
C PRO A 286 8.72 -26.03 -6.44
N ASN A 287 8.68 -25.20 -7.48
CA ASN A 287 9.64 -24.13 -7.70
C ASN A 287 9.35 -22.94 -6.75
N ALA A 288 10.34 -22.53 -5.96
CA ALA A 288 10.18 -21.44 -4.99
C ALA A 288 9.96 -20.09 -5.67
N ASP A 289 10.66 -19.83 -6.77
CA ASP A 289 10.58 -18.54 -7.45
C ASP A 289 9.21 -18.33 -8.10
N GLU A 290 8.56 -19.41 -8.57
CA GLU A 290 7.18 -19.38 -9.05
C GLU A 290 6.18 -19.02 -7.95
N ARG A 291 6.36 -19.58 -6.75
CA ARG A 291 5.51 -19.28 -5.59
C ARG A 291 5.69 -17.83 -5.16
N ILE A 292 6.95 -17.40 -4.97
CA ILE A 292 7.29 -16.03 -4.58
C ILE A 292 6.76 -15.03 -5.61
N PHE A 293 6.89 -15.34 -6.92
CA PHE A 293 6.38 -14.48 -7.98
C PHE A 293 4.88 -14.24 -7.86
N ILE A 294 4.07 -15.31 -7.77
CA ILE A 294 2.61 -15.14 -7.75
C ILE A 294 2.12 -14.54 -6.44
N GLU A 295 2.77 -14.87 -5.32
CA GLU A 295 2.49 -14.27 -4.00
C GLU A 295 2.75 -12.76 -4.03
N GLN A 296 3.95 -12.33 -4.44
CA GLN A 296 4.31 -10.92 -4.49
C GLN A 296 3.48 -10.15 -5.50
N LEU A 297 3.22 -10.72 -6.69
CA LEU A 297 2.37 -10.09 -7.70
C LEU A 297 0.95 -9.80 -7.17
N LEU A 298 0.34 -10.76 -6.47
CA LEU A 298 -1.00 -10.60 -5.91
C LEU A 298 -1.01 -9.62 -4.73
N ILE A 299 -0.02 -9.67 -3.85
CA ILE A 299 0.14 -8.70 -2.75
C ILE A 299 0.28 -7.29 -3.30
N ASN A 300 1.24 -7.07 -4.20
CA ASN A 300 1.47 -5.77 -4.83
C ASN A 300 0.21 -5.24 -5.54
N LEU A 301 -0.51 -6.11 -6.25
CA LEU A 301 -1.77 -5.74 -6.92
C LEU A 301 -2.84 -5.32 -5.91
N ILE A 302 -2.97 -6.05 -4.81
CA ILE A 302 -3.96 -5.80 -3.77
C ILE A 302 -3.62 -4.52 -3.00
N ASP A 303 -2.38 -4.33 -2.60
CA ASP A 303 -1.92 -3.13 -1.90
C ASP A 303 -2.09 -1.89 -2.77
N TRP A 304 -1.67 -1.97 -4.03
CA TRP A 304 -1.87 -0.86 -4.97
C TRP A 304 -3.36 -0.55 -5.13
N THR A 305 -4.22 -1.56 -5.27
CA THR A 305 -5.66 -1.35 -5.46
C THR A 305 -6.35 -0.81 -4.21
N ALA A 306 -5.99 -1.32 -3.02
CA ALA A 306 -6.55 -0.90 -1.74
C ALA A 306 -6.07 0.50 -1.32
N SER A 307 -4.88 0.91 -1.76
CA SER A 307 -4.35 2.23 -1.42
C SER A 307 -5.21 3.36 -2.03
N ASN A 308 -5.51 4.35 -1.20
CA ASN A 308 -6.18 5.56 -1.65
C ASN A 308 -5.17 6.42 -2.43
N PRO A 309 -5.35 6.64 -3.75
CA PRO A 309 -4.50 7.57 -4.45
C PRO A 309 -4.71 8.95 -3.83
N ASP A 310 -3.65 9.56 -3.30
CA ASP A 310 -3.72 10.91 -2.74
C ASP A 310 -3.85 11.93 -3.88
N ASN A 311 -5.05 12.01 -4.44
CA ASN A 311 -5.44 12.96 -5.48
C ASN A 311 -6.09 14.21 -4.87
N ARG A 312 -5.84 14.47 -3.58
CA ARG A 312 -6.26 15.73 -2.94
C ARG A 312 -5.70 16.89 -3.75
N LEU A 313 -6.61 17.76 -4.17
CA LEU A 313 -6.29 18.99 -4.89
C LEU A 313 -5.39 19.90 -4.05
N LEU A 314 -5.61 19.92 -2.73
CA LEU A 314 -4.81 20.64 -1.75
C LEU A 314 -4.05 19.64 -0.87
N LYS A 315 -2.72 19.72 -0.90
CA LYS A 315 -1.85 18.97 0.00
C LYS A 315 -1.10 19.95 0.88
N ILE A 316 -1.17 19.77 2.20
CA ILE A 316 -0.48 20.61 3.18
C ILE A 316 0.41 19.70 4.02
N LYS A 317 1.68 20.06 4.21
CA LYS A 317 2.63 19.31 5.02
C LYS A 317 3.65 20.23 5.68
N PRO A 318 4.02 20.00 6.96
CA PRO A 318 5.14 20.71 7.54
C PRO A 318 6.46 20.30 6.86
N SER A 319 7.46 21.17 6.90
CA SER A 319 8.80 20.89 6.36
C SER A 319 9.55 19.82 7.15
N LYS A 320 9.19 19.67 8.44
CA LYS A 320 9.69 18.66 9.38
C LYS A 320 8.55 18.20 10.28
N ASN A 321 8.67 16.98 10.82
CA ASN A 321 7.67 16.43 11.73
C ASN A 321 7.85 16.92 13.19
N SER A 322 9.03 17.45 13.52
CA SER A 322 9.32 18.06 14.83
C SER A 322 10.18 19.32 14.62
N PHE A 323 10.01 20.29 15.52
CA PHE A 323 10.74 21.55 15.52
C PHE A 323 11.31 21.82 16.90
N ASN A 324 12.54 22.33 16.96
CA ASN A 324 13.13 22.80 18.20
C ASN A 324 12.55 24.17 18.59
N SER A 325 12.69 24.54 19.88
CA SER A 325 12.24 25.85 20.40
C SER A 325 12.86 27.07 19.70
N ASN A 326 14.01 26.89 19.04
CA ASN A 326 14.72 27.93 18.31
C ASN A 326 14.42 27.94 16.80
N GLU A 327 13.59 27.02 16.31
CA GLU A 327 13.21 26.92 14.90
C GLU A 327 11.84 27.56 14.64
N SER A 328 11.66 28.19 13.48
CA SER A 328 10.35 28.61 13.00
C SER A 328 9.75 27.49 12.14
N PRO A 329 8.60 26.91 12.52
CA PRO A 329 7.94 25.91 11.70
C PRO A 329 7.59 26.45 10.32
N LEU A 330 7.95 25.71 9.27
CA LEU A 330 7.54 26.00 7.90
C LEU A 330 6.50 24.95 7.48
N ILE A 331 5.39 25.40 6.91
CA ILE A 331 4.33 24.53 6.41
C ILE A 331 4.25 24.78 4.92
N ASN A 332 4.39 23.75 4.10
CA ASN A 332 4.27 23.89 2.65
C ASN A 332 2.92 23.35 2.21
N ALA A 333 2.36 23.94 1.17
CA ALA A 333 1.20 23.42 0.50
C ALA A 333 1.37 23.40 -1.02
N SER A 334 0.69 22.46 -1.66
CA SER A 334 0.54 22.42 -3.12
C SER A 334 -0.93 22.36 -3.48
N LEU A 335 -1.36 23.17 -4.45
CA LEU A 335 -2.72 23.25 -4.93
C LEU A 335 -2.76 22.99 -6.45
N ILE A 336 -3.60 22.03 -6.85
CA ILE A 336 -3.97 21.77 -8.24
C ILE A 336 -5.48 21.93 -8.39
N ASN A 337 -5.95 22.23 -9.60
CA ASN A 337 -7.38 22.36 -9.90
C ASN A 337 -7.99 21.00 -10.31
N GLU A 338 -9.30 20.97 -10.50
CA GLU A 338 -10.04 19.75 -10.89
C GLU A 338 -9.62 19.16 -12.26
N SER A 339 -8.91 19.93 -13.09
CA SER A 339 -8.35 19.46 -14.37
C SER A 339 -6.95 18.86 -14.21
N GLY A 340 -6.37 18.88 -13.01
CA GLY A 340 -5.01 18.41 -12.71
C GLY A 340 -3.92 19.45 -12.96
N ASP A 341 -4.27 20.68 -13.35
CA ASP A 341 -3.31 21.75 -13.57
C ASP A 341 -2.98 22.47 -12.26
N VAL A 342 -1.76 23.02 -12.14
CA VAL A 342 -1.35 23.82 -10.98
C VAL A 342 -2.24 25.05 -10.80
N GLU A 343 -2.77 25.23 -9.58
CA GLU A 343 -3.64 26.36 -9.23
C GLU A 343 -2.82 27.47 -8.58
N THR A 344 -2.61 28.55 -9.32
CA THR A 344 -1.75 29.67 -8.95
C THR A 344 -2.52 30.87 -8.38
N GLN A 345 -3.85 30.86 -8.41
CA GLN A 345 -4.69 31.95 -7.91
C GLN A 345 -5.47 31.56 -6.64
N GLY A 346 -5.19 30.39 -6.08
CA GLY A 346 -5.78 29.93 -4.84
C GLY A 346 -5.39 30.80 -3.65
N VAL A 347 -6.29 30.89 -2.68
CA VAL A 347 -5.99 31.44 -1.35
C VAL A 347 -6.14 30.30 -0.36
N ILE A 348 -5.07 30.02 0.38
CA ILE A 348 -5.05 28.95 1.39
C ILE A 348 -4.95 29.61 2.76
N GLU A 349 -5.98 29.38 3.58
CA GLU A 349 -6.00 29.77 4.99
C GLU A 349 -5.89 28.50 5.85
N ILE A 350 -4.95 28.52 6.81
CA ILE A 350 -4.76 27.44 7.77
C ILE A 350 -5.00 27.95 9.18
N THR A 351 -5.61 27.11 10.01
CA THR A 351 -5.82 27.36 11.44
C THR A 351 -5.02 26.33 12.23
N ILE A 352 -4.10 26.80 13.05
CA ILE A 352 -3.27 25.96 13.94
C ILE A 352 -3.86 26.05 15.35
N THR A 353 -4.20 24.91 15.95
CA THR A 353 -4.79 24.85 17.29
C THR A 353 -4.10 23.85 18.21
N ASN A 354 -4.08 24.16 19.50
CA ASN A 354 -3.82 23.26 20.62
C ASN A 354 -4.88 23.55 21.71
N ASP A 355 -4.92 22.78 22.80
CA ASP A 355 -5.86 22.93 23.91
C ASP A 355 -5.98 24.37 24.43
N ASP A 356 -4.86 25.12 24.43
CA ASP A 356 -4.79 26.52 24.89
C ASP A 356 -4.41 27.53 23.78
N PHE A 357 -4.26 27.10 22.51
CA PHE A 357 -3.75 27.95 21.43
C PHE A 357 -4.62 27.86 20.18
N SER A 358 -4.86 29.00 19.52
CA SER A 358 -5.47 29.04 18.19
C SER A 358 -4.94 30.25 17.42
N ALA A 359 -4.45 30.02 16.20
CA ALA A 359 -3.97 31.07 15.31
C ALA A 359 -4.31 30.75 13.86
N ASN A 360 -4.66 31.78 13.10
CA ASN A 360 -4.94 31.69 11.66
C ASN A 360 -3.78 32.27 10.87
N TYR A 361 -3.42 31.60 9.77
CA TYR A 361 -2.39 32.04 8.83
C TYR A 361 -2.94 31.95 7.41
N THR A 362 -2.62 32.94 6.60
CA THR A 362 -2.83 32.88 5.15
C THR A 362 -1.48 32.57 4.52
N MET A 363 -1.41 31.48 3.76
CA MET A 363 -0.16 31.03 3.16
C MET A 363 0.27 31.98 2.03
N GLU A 364 1.57 32.22 1.92
CA GLU A 364 2.18 32.97 0.83
C GLU A 364 2.23 32.09 -0.43
N ASN A 365 1.82 32.64 -1.56
CA ASN A 365 1.91 31.93 -2.84
C ASN A 365 3.35 32.05 -3.38
N LEU A 366 4.00 30.91 -3.58
CA LEU A 366 5.38 30.79 -4.08
C LEU A 366 5.44 30.48 -5.58
N ASP A 367 4.35 30.66 -6.30
CA ASP A 367 4.12 30.29 -7.70
C ASP A 367 4.11 28.77 -7.97
N ASN A 368 3.70 28.40 -9.20
CA ASN A 368 3.58 27.02 -9.67
C ASN A 368 2.70 26.13 -8.77
N GLY A 369 1.67 26.72 -8.17
CA GLY A 369 0.74 26.03 -7.27
C GLY A 369 1.35 25.65 -5.93
N ASN A 370 2.51 26.22 -5.54
CA ASN A 370 3.12 26.01 -4.24
C ASN A 370 2.84 27.19 -3.32
N TYR A 371 2.67 26.90 -2.03
CA TYR A 371 2.36 27.87 -0.99
C TYR A 371 3.15 27.56 0.28
N GLN A 372 3.39 28.55 1.14
CA GLN A 372 4.09 28.39 2.42
C GLN A 372 3.49 29.21 3.56
#